data_AF-A0A0D9PBW3-F1
#
_entry.id   AF-A0A0D9PBW3-F1
#
_cell.length_a   1.000
_cell.length_b   1.000
_cell.length_c   1.000
_cell.angle_alpha   90.00
_cell.angle_beta   90.00
_cell.angle_gamma   90.00
#
_symmetry.space_group_name_H-M   'P 1'
#
loop_
_entity.id
_entity.type
_entity.pdbx_description
1 polymer ?
#
loop_
_entity_poly.entity_id
_entity_poly.type
_entity_poly.pdbx_seq_one_letter_code
_entity_poly.pdbx_strand_id
1 'polypeptide(L)'
;MCFQSSRLLNAGVPGHSLLSEKMVRGMDKATRPCLRLLLSKQRAPSQQVGRFKSFSSTTSFATASQATIDTAKFCPGDYDYAPVTKPASARPIDTRKSQLIRTYTSLLRTTPLMLLFQHSNLTAIEWAAVRRELKKAIDAVPKPSQPSGLGFADLSSRMQLQVVRTNMFSVALRIVEFHSPHVSKTSLSAQVASQGQPAHDLSKLAYEAIREATVPADSAFAQLQPLMVGPIAALVLPAVSPAHLAAALTILSPVPGVFPAPTRKKSPGYHDPICQNGLAKLLLVGGRIEGQIFDQAGVNWVGGIQGGVDGLRAQLINTLQGAGLGITEALEGGSRSIWLALEGRRLQLDCGNEKSQS
;
A
#
# COMPACT_ATOMS: atom_id res chain seq x y z
N MET A 1 39.09 -55.50 18.29
CA MET A 1 38.79 -55.13 16.89
C MET A 1 39.21 -53.66 16.74
N CYS A 2 40.48 -53.34 16.40
CA CYS A 2 41.00 -53.15 15.03
C CYS A 2 40.00 -52.33 14.18
N PHE A 3 40.21 -51.06 13.78
CA PHE A 3 41.36 -50.48 13.07
C PHE A 3 41.42 -48.93 13.18
N GLN A 4 42.65 -48.41 13.29
CA GLN A 4 43.31 -47.15 12.84
C GLN A 4 42.45 -45.94 12.37
N SER A 5 42.71 -44.67 12.74
CA SER A 5 43.94 -43.86 12.84
C SER A 5 44.55 -43.36 11.50
N SER A 6 44.45 -42.03 11.31
CA SER A 6 45.46 -41.10 10.74
C SER A 6 45.73 -41.02 9.23
N ARG A 7 45.57 -39.80 8.67
CA ARG A 7 46.57 -38.95 7.95
C ARG A 7 45.81 -37.94 7.05
N LEU A 8 45.86 -36.63 7.31
CA LEU A 8 46.90 -35.64 7.01
C LEU A 8 47.06 -35.26 5.52
N LEU A 9 46.94 -33.93 5.30
CA LEU A 9 47.75 -33.06 4.43
C LEU A 9 47.39 -32.86 2.94
N ASN A 10 46.94 -31.62 2.69
CA ASN A 10 47.55 -30.60 1.82
C ASN A 10 47.15 -30.45 0.34
N ALA A 11 46.99 -29.16 0.01
CA ALA A 11 47.36 -28.45 -1.22
C ALA A 11 46.50 -28.60 -2.50
N GLY A 12 46.18 -27.45 -3.10
CA GLY A 12 45.93 -27.36 -4.54
C GLY A 12 44.90 -26.33 -5.02
N VAL A 13 45.23 -25.04 -4.93
CA VAL A 13 44.74 -24.00 -5.88
C VAL A 13 45.67 -24.06 -7.10
N PRO A 14 45.16 -24.13 -8.34
CA PRO A 14 45.08 -22.98 -9.27
C PRO A 14 43.82 -23.08 -10.19
N GLY A 15 43.41 -22.13 -11.01
CA GLY A 15 43.97 -20.91 -11.57
C GLY A 15 43.05 -20.45 -12.72
N HIS A 16 43.21 -19.19 -13.12
CA HIS A 16 42.53 -18.45 -14.18
C HIS A 16 42.67 -19.04 -15.60
N SER A 17 41.65 -18.83 -16.45
CA SER A 17 41.73 -18.29 -17.84
C SER A 17 40.33 -18.36 -18.49
N LEU A 18 39.67 -17.27 -18.89
CA LEU A 18 39.84 -16.47 -20.13
C LEU A 18 39.58 -17.24 -21.45
N LEU A 19 38.89 -16.55 -22.37
CA LEU A 19 38.43 -16.90 -23.73
C LEU A 19 37.01 -17.48 -23.76
N SER A 20 36.06 -17.03 -24.58
CA SER A 20 36.20 -16.48 -25.93
C SER A 20 34.98 -15.64 -26.31
N GLU A 21 35.24 -14.44 -26.85
CA GLU A 21 34.37 -13.75 -27.80
C GLU A 21 34.19 -14.59 -29.08
N LYS A 22 33.00 -14.47 -29.70
CA LYS A 22 32.66 -14.65 -31.13
C LYS A 22 31.20 -14.19 -31.26
N MET A 23 30.90 -12.97 -31.68
CA MET A 23 30.88 -12.46 -33.06
C MET A 23 29.99 -13.28 -34.01
N VAL A 24 28.76 -12.80 -34.24
CA VAL A 24 28.06 -12.91 -35.54
C VAL A 24 27.30 -11.60 -35.80
N ARG A 25 27.66 -10.95 -36.90
CA ARG A 25 26.95 -9.86 -37.56
C ARG A 25 25.98 -10.43 -38.60
N GLY A 26 24.90 -9.69 -38.85
CA GLY A 26 24.06 -9.73 -40.05
C GLY A 26 22.78 -8.91 -39.75
N MET A 27 22.66 -7.65 -40.19
CA MET A 27 22.11 -7.23 -41.50
C MET A 27 20.80 -7.98 -41.79
N ASP A 28 19.63 -7.34 -41.86
CA ASP A 28 19.29 -6.46 -42.97
C ASP A 28 18.15 -5.46 -42.71
N LYS A 29 18.15 -4.45 -43.60
CA LYS A 29 17.28 -3.28 -43.73
C LYS A 29 15.86 -3.64 -44.17
N ALA A 30 14.85 -2.87 -43.72
CA ALA A 30 13.71 -2.48 -44.55
C ALA A 30 12.92 -1.32 -43.94
N THR A 31 13.19 -0.12 -44.46
CA THR A 31 12.30 1.05 -44.45
C THR A 31 11.08 0.83 -45.35
N ARG A 32 9.86 1.17 -44.89
CA ARG A 32 9.04 2.31 -45.40
C ARG A 32 7.57 2.24 -44.94
N PRO A 33 6.91 3.41 -44.80
CA PRO A 33 5.54 3.55 -44.31
C PRO A 33 4.52 3.53 -45.47
N CYS A 34 3.31 3.03 -45.21
CA CYS A 34 2.17 3.16 -46.12
C CYS A 34 1.13 4.12 -45.53
N LEU A 35 1.24 5.40 -45.90
CA LEU A 35 0.13 6.33 -45.95
C LEU A 35 -0.77 5.93 -47.12
N ARG A 36 -2.04 5.60 -46.85
CA ARG A 36 -3.11 5.60 -47.87
C ARG A 36 -4.12 6.67 -47.52
N LEU A 37 -3.97 7.82 -48.18
CA LEU A 37 -5.08 8.69 -48.52
C LEU A 37 -6.05 7.92 -49.43
N LEU A 38 -7.32 7.87 -49.05
CA LEU A 38 -8.40 7.73 -50.02
C LEU A 38 -9.40 8.85 -49.80
N LEU A 39 -9.32 9.78 -50.74
CA LEU A 39 -10.28 10.84 -51.03
C LEU A 39 -11.47 10.23 -51.79
N SER A 40 -12.57 11.00 -51.80
CA SER A 40 -13.78 10.89 -52.63
C SER A 40 -14.98 10.17 -51.99
N LYS A 41 -16.03 10.94 -51.67
CA LYS A 41 -17.18 11.11 -52.57
C LYS A 41 -18.19 12.08 -51.92
N GLN A 42 -18.04 13.37 -52.22
CA GLN A 42 -19.10 14.34 -52.03
C GLN A 42 -20.21 14.09 -53.05
N ARG A 43 -21.47 14.16 -52.60
CA ARG A 43 -22.65 14.29 -53.43
C ARG A 43 -23.29 15.62 -53.08
N ALA A 44 -23.45 16.49 -54.07
CA ALA A 44 -24.18 17.75 -54.05
C ALA A 44 -25.25 17.67 -55.18
N PRO A 45 -26.00 18.73 -55.51
CA PRO A 45 -26.93 19.52 -54.69
C PRO A 45 -28.30 19.72 -55.41
N SER A 46 -29.27 20.29 -54.69
CA SER A 46 -30.48 20.93 -55.26
C SER A 46 -30.93 21.96 -54.20
N GLN A 47 -31.25 23.22 -54.45
CA GLN A 47 -31.71 23.94 -55.63
C GLN A 47 -31.20 25.39 -55.62
N GLN A 48 -31.22 25.99 -56.80
CA GLN A 48 -30.97 27.40 -57.10
C GLN A 48 -32.10 28.31 -56.60
N VAL A 49 -31.77 29.57 -56.27
CA VAL A 49 -32.23 30.87 -56.82
C VAL A 49 -31.27 31.90 -56.19
N GLY A 50 -30.57 32.84 -56.82
CA GLY A 50 -30.83 33.63 -58.02
C GLY A 50 -30.77 35.11 -57.61
N ARG A 51 -29.56 35.70 -57.65
CA ARG A 51 -29.15 37.13 -57.78
C ARG A 51 -30.03 38.24 -57.16
N PHE A 52 -29.39 39.17 -56.43
CA PHE A 52 -28.90 40.45 -56.96
C PHE A 52 -27.98 41.16 -55.92
N LYS A 53 -27.01 41.92 -56.43
CA LYS A 53 -26.04 42.73 -55.67
C LYS A 53 -26.65 44.08 -55.30
N SER A 54 -26.28 44.66 -54.15
CA SER A 54 -25.64 45.99 -54.11
C SER A 54 -25.12 46.31 -52.70
N PHE A 55 -23.89 46.82 -52.63
CA PHE A 55 -23.38 47.58 -51.49
C PHE A 55 -23.79 49.04 -51.67
N SER A 56 -24.26 49.71 -50.62
CA SER A 56 -23.89 51.09 -50.33
C SER A 56 -24.37 51.50 -48.94
N SER A 57 -23.42 52.03 -48.19
CA SER A 57 -23.55 52.76 -46.93
C SER A 57 -24.21 54.11 -47.14
N THR A 58 -25.20 54.45 -46.31
CA THR A 58 -25.50 55.83 -45.95
C THR A 58 -25.93 55.91 -44.49
N THR A 59 -25.32 56.87 -43.81
CA THR A 59 -25.59 57.32 -42.45
C THR A 59 -27.00 57.90 -42.32
N SER A 60 -27.72 57.50 -41.28
CA SER A 60 -28.85 58.28 -40.76
C SER A 60 -28.91 58.14 -39.24
N PHE A 61 -28.81 59.29 -38.58
CA PHE A 61 -29.11 59.46 -37.16
C PHE A 61 -30.61 59.25 -36.95
N ALA A 62 -30.97 58.38 -36.00
CA ALA A 62 -32.32 58.25 -35.50
C ALA A 62 -32.29 58.03 -33.98
N THR A 63 -32.62 59.11 -33.28
CA THR A 63 -33.52 59.21 -32.11
C THR A 63 -33.56 58.03 -31.14
N ALA A 64 -33.19 58.32 -29.90
CA ALA A 64 -33.35 57.46 -28.73
C ALA A 64 -34.78 56.91 -28.61
N SER A 65 -34.94 55.62 -28.86
CA SER A 65 -36.07 54.81 -28.42
C SER A 65 -35.64 54.00 -27.20
N GLN A 66 -36.44 54.13 -26.14
CA GLN A 66 -36.28 53.46 -24.85
C GLN A 66 -35.94 51.98 -25.03
N ALA A 67 -34.91 51.52 -24.33
CA ALA A 67 -34.65 50.10 -24.12
C ALA A 67 -35.77 49.53 -23.25
N THR A 68 -36.84 49.05 -23.90
CA THR A 68 -37.76 48.11 -23.26
C THR A 68 -36.96 46.82 -23.07
N ILE A 69 -36.72 46.45 -21.82
CA ILE A 69 -36.15 45.15 -21.47
C ILE A 69 -37.15 44.11 -21.95
N ASP A 70 -36.83 43.49 -23.08
CA ASP A 70 -37.62 42.42 -23.67
C ASP A 70 -37.42 41.18 -22.79
N THR A 71 -38.24 41.02 -21.76
CA THR A 71 -38.25 39.88 -20.82
C THR A 71 -38.69 38.57 -21.47
N ALA A 72 -38.83 38.52 -22.80
CA ALA A 72 -39.30 37.38 -23.57
C ALA A 72 -38.19 36.59 -24.28
N LYS A 73 -36.92 36.78 -23.90
CA LYS A 73 -35.80 35.91 -24.33
C LYS A 73 -34.92 35.50 -23.15
N PHE A 74 -35.53 34.95 -22.11
CA PHE A 74 -34.81 33.99 -21.28
C PHE A 74 -34.86 32.64 -22.01
N CYS A 75 -33.96 32.45 -22.98
CA CYS A 75 -33.57 31.09 -23.33
C CYS A 75 -32.81 30.57 -22.10
N PRO A 76 -33.31 29.56 -21.37
CA PRO A 76 -32.45 28.87 -20.42
C PRO A 76 -31.27 28.38 -21.24
N GLY A 77 -30.13 29.06 -21.09
CA GLY A 77 -28.88 28.60 -21.66
C GLY A 77 -28.70 27.15 -21.26
N ASP A 78 -28.10 26.38 -22.15
CA ASP A 78 -27.74 24.98 -21.94
C ASP A 78 -26.66 24.92 -20.83
N TYR A 79 -27.06 25.20 -19.59
CA TYR A 79 -26.19 25.01 -18.44
C TYR A 79 -26.12 23.51 -18.23
N ASP A 80 -24.94 22.97 -18.53
CA ASP A 80 -24.49 21.62 -18.23
C ASP A 80 -24.65 21.37 -16.71
N TYR A 81 -25.88 21.08 -16.28
CA TYR A 81 -26.19 20.81 -14.88
C TYR A 81 -25.69 19.40 -14.57
N ALA A 82 -24.41 19.32 -14.22
CA ALA A 82 -23.86 18.10 -13.67
C ALA A 82 -24.45 17.90 -12.26
N PRO A 83 -25.19 16.81 -12.01
CA PRO A 83 -25.72 16.55 -10.68
C PRO A 83 -24.57 16.41 -9.68
N VAL A 84 -24.76 16.93 -8.46
CA VAL A 84 -23.76 16.91 -7.38
C VAL A 84 -23.21 15.50 -7.10
N THR A 85 -24.04 14.46 -7.31
CA THR A 85 -23.67 13.05 -7.13
C THR A 85 -22.93 12.42 -8.32
N LYS A 86 -23.01 13.01 -9.52
CA LYS A 86 -22.31 12.55 -10.73
C LYS A 86 -21.52 13.74 -11.32
N PRO A 87 -20.39 14.10 -10.70
CA PRO A 87 -19.49 15.11 -11.24
C PRO A 87 -18.82 14.63 -12.54
N ALA A 88 -18.34 15.58 -13.34
CA ALA A 88 -17.64 15.30 -14.60
C ALA A 88 -16.38 14.46 -14.38
N SER A 89 -16.34 13.26 -14.96
CA SER A 89 -15.25 12.29 -14.81
C SER A 89 -14.50 12.06 -16.13
N ALA A 90 -13.23 11.65 -16.04
CA ALA A 90 -12.40 11.31 -17.21
C ALA A 90 -12.88 10.03 -17.91
N ARG A 91 -13.50 9.13 -17.16
CA ARG A 91 -14.04 7.84 -17.64
C ARG A 91 -15.53 7.74 -17.31
N PRO A 92 -16.33 6.97 -18.08
CA PRO A 92 -17.74 6.78 -17.78
C PRO A 92 -17.93 6.17 -16.37
N ILE A 93 -18.81 6.76 -15.58
CA ILE A 93 -19.00 6.38 -14.17
C ILE A 93 -19.77 5.06 -13.99
N ASP A 94 -20.54 4.65 -14.98
CA ASP A 94 -21.45 3.50 -14.88
C ASP A 94 -20.73 2.16 -15.10
N THR A 95 -19.45 2.19 -15.47
CA THR A 95 -18.67 0.97 -15.70
C THR A 95 -18.22 0.34 -14.38
N ARG A 96 -18.20 -1.00 -14.33
CA ARG A 96 -17.63 -1.74 -13.20
C ARG A 96 -16.18 -1.32 -12.91
N LYS A 97 -15.40 -0.97 -13.94
CA LYS A 97 -13.99 -0.55 -13.78
C LYS A 97 -13.86 0.75 -12.98
N SER A 98 -14.66 1.77 -13.29
CA SER A 98 -14.66 3.03 -12.55
C SER A 98 -15.13 2.86 -11.11
N GLN A 99 -16.14 2.02 -10.88
CA GLN A 99 -16.61 1.73 -9.52
C GLN A 99 -15.55 0.98 -8.70
N LEU A 100 -14.88 -0.03 -9.26
CA LEU A 100 -13.79 -0.74 -8.57
C LEU A 100 -12.65 0.19 -8.17
N ILE A 101 -12.26 1.13 -9.04
CA ILE A 101 -11.22 2.10 -8.72
C ILE A 101 -11.63 2.96 -7.51
N ARG A 102 -12.86 3.50 -7.48
CA ARG A 102 -13.36 4.26 -6.33
C ARG A 102 -13.39 3.45 -5.05
N THR A 103 -13.83 2.19 -5.12
CA THR A 103 -13.85 1.31 -3.96
C THR A 103 -12.43 1.05 -3.45
N TYR A 104 -11.49 0.77 -4.35
CA TYR A 104 -10.10 0.50 -3.99
C TYR A 104 -9.35 1.73 -3.49
N THR A 105 -9.59 2.93 -4.03
CA THR A 105 -8.98 4.17 -3.52
C THR A 105 -9.51 4.50 -2.13
N SER A 106 -10.82 4.37 -1.90
CA SER A 106 -11.42 4.52 -0.58
C SER A 106 -10.83 3.51 0.41
N LEU A 107 -10.70 2.25 -0.01
CA LEU A 107 -10.11 1.19 0.80
C LEU A 107 -8.66 1.50 1.18
N LEU A 108 -7.82 1.88 0.22
CA LEU A 108 -6.42 2.20 0.45
C LEU A 108 -6.20 3.41 1.38
N ARG A 109 -7.15 4.35 1.43
CA ARG A 109 -7.09 5.51 2.33
C ARG A 109 -7.59 5.20 3.73
N THR A 110 -8.59 4.33 3.85
CA THR A 110 -9.23 4.00 5.12
C THR A 110 -8.55 2.85 5.86
N THR A 111 -7.77 2.03 5.16
CA THR A 111 -7.18 0.81 5.71
C THR A 111 -5.68 1.02 5.95
N PRO A 112 -5.25 1.12 7.22
CA PRO A 112 -3.84 1.26 7.54
C PRO A 112 -3.07 -0.05 7.35
N LEU A 113 -3.72 -1.22 7.45
CA LEU A 113 -3.08 -2.53 7.36
C LEU A 113 -3.76 -3.39 6.29
N MET A 114 -3.00 -3.84 5.31
CA MET A 114 -3.48 -4.72 4.26
C MET A 114 -2.40 -5.74 3.88
N LEU A 115 -2.71 -7.03 3.98
CA LEU A 115 -1.82 -8.10 3.53
C LEU A 115 -2.24 -8.59 2.14
N LEU A 116 -1.26 -8.85 1.28
CA LEU A 116 -1.45 -9.31 -0.08
C LEU A 116 -1.10 -10.79 -0.19
N PHE A 117 -2.07 -11.56 -0.66
CA PHE A 117 -1.96 -12.99 -0.92
C PHE A 117 -2.10 -13.24 -2.41
N GLN A 118 -1.18 -14.00 -2.99
CA GLN A 118 -1.39 -14.61 -4.29
C GLN A 118 -2.26 -15.85 -4.12
N HIS A 119 -3.26 -16.01 -4.97
CA HIS A 119 -4.20 -17.12 -4.86
C HIS A 119 -4.29 -17.90 -6.17
N SER A 120 -4.12 -19.22 -6.14
CA SER A 120 -4.17 -20.05 -7.35
C SER A 120 -5.45 -20.89 -7.39
N ASN A 121 -6.38 -20.55 -8.30
CA ASN A 121 -7.56 -21.37 -8.60
C ASN A 121 -8.31 -21.95 -7.37
N LEU A 122 -8.64 -21.10 -6.39
CA LEU A 122 -9.47 -21.52 -5.26
C LEU A 122 -10.94 -21.64 -5.66
N THR A 123 -11.59 -22.71 -5.20
CA THR A 123 -13.03 -22.92 -5.37
C THR A 123 -13.83 -22.11 -4.34
N ALA A 124 -15.13 -21.91 -4.59
CA ALA A 124 -16.00 -21.20 -3.65
C ALA A 124 -16.09 -21.90 -2.28
N ILE A 125 -16.02 -23.23 -2.26
CA ILE A 125 -16.08 -24.04 -1.04
C ILE A 125 -14.79 -23.86 -0.22
N GLU A 126 -13.63 -23.85 -0.89
CA GLU A 126 -12.33 -23.57 -0.26
C GLU A 126 -12.30 -22.15 0.34
N TRP A 127 -12.77 -21.15 -0.39
CA TRP A 127 -12.88 -19.78 0.13
C TRP A 127 -13.77 -19.68 1.36
N ALA A 128 -14.92 -20.37 1.35
CA ALA A 128 -15.82 -20.40 2.50
C ALA A 128 -15.16 -21.07 3.72
N ALA A 129 -14.43 -22.17 3.51
CA ALA A 129 -13.70 -22.87 4.57
C ALA A 129 -12.59 -21.99 5.17
N VAL A 130 -11.75 -21.35 4.33
CA VAL A 130 -10.68 -20.46 4.80
C VAL A 130 -11.26 -19.26 5.57
N ARG A 131 -12.31 -18.62 5.06
CA ARG A 131 -12.94 -17.48 5.74
C ARG A 131 -13.60 -17.87 7.06
N ARG A 132 -14.16 -19.08 7.16
CA ARG A 132 -14.73 -19.61 8.40
C ARG A 132 -13.68 -19.76 9.48
N GLU A 133 -12.54 -20.38 9.17
CA GLU A 133 -11.46 -20.54 10.14
C GLU A 133 -10.85 -19.18 10.52
N LEU A 134 -10.65 -18.29 9.54
CA LEU A 134 -10.17 -16.93 9.77
C LEU A 134 -11.08 -16.18 10.76
N LYS A 135 -12.40 -16.20 10.53
CA LYS A 135 -13.36 -15.58 11.45
C LYS A 135 -13.27 -16.19 12.86
N LYS A 136 -13.17 -17.51 12.95
CA LYS A 136 -13.03 -18.23 14.23
C LYS A 136 -11.76 -17.83 14.99
N ALA A 137 -10.62 -17.64 14.33
CA ALA A 137 -9.41 -17.20 15.02
C ALA A 137 -9.46 -15.74 15.45
N ILE A 138 -10.06 -14.86 14.66
CA ILE A 138 -10.20 -13.46 15.03
C ILE A 138 -11.13 -13.33 16.23
N ASP A 139 -12.24 -14.05 16.24
CA ASP A 139 -13.18 -14.10 17.37
C ASP A 139 -12.53 -14.67 18.65
N ALA A 140 -11.48 -15.48 18.52
CA ALA A 140 -10.73 -16.03 19.64
C ALA A 140 -9.69 -15.05 20.23
N VAL A 141 -9.41 -13.91 19.58
CA VAL A 141 -8.49 -12.91 20.11
C VAL A 141 -9.16 -12.16 21.26
N PRO A 142 -8.54 -12.08 22.45
CA PRO A 142 -9.08 -11.30 23.55
C PRO A 142 -9.28 -9.84 23.12
N LYS A 143 -10.51 -9.34 23.24
CA LYS A 143 -10.81 -7.94 23.01
C LYS A 143 -10.12 -7.13 24.12
N PRO A 144 -9.29 -6.12 23.80
CA PRO A 144 -8.66 -5.31 24.84
C PRO A 144 -9.75 -4.64 25.67
N SER A 145 -9.75 -4.94 26.97
CA SER A 145 -10.66 -4.34 27.94
C SER A 145 -10.27 -2.87 28.11
N GLN A 146 -10.87 -1.98 27.31
CA GLN A 146 -10.87 -0.55 27.61
C GLN A 146 -12.18 -0.13 28.27
N PRO A 147 -12.11 0.77 29.27
CA PRO A 147 -13.28 1.32 29.94
C PRO A 147 -13.94 2.38 29.03
N SER A 148 -15.27 2.35 28.97
CA SER A 148 -16.10 3.52 28.65
C SER A 148 -16.01 4.12 27.22
N GLY A 149 -16.99 3.78 26.38
CA GLY A 149 -17.75 4.81 25.64
C GLY A 149 -17.31 5.23 24.23
N LEU A 150 -16.12 4.89 23.74
CA LEU A 150 -15.79 5.06 22.31
C LEU A 150 -15.76 3.70 21.61
N GLY A 151 -16.81 3.43 20.85
CA GLY A 151 -16.99 2.17 20.13
C GLY A 151 -15.89 1.93 19.10
N PHE A 152 -14.81 1.25 19.50
CA PHE A 152 -14.10 0.37 18.58
C PHE A 152 -15.09 -0.71 18.16
N ALA A 153 -15.89 -0.39 17.14
CA ALA A 153 -16.79 -1.33 16.50
C ALA A 153 -16.04 -2.63 16.24
N ASP A 154 -16.67 -3.75 16.56
CA ASP A 154 -16.08 -5.09 16.58
C ASP A 154 -15.14 -5.31 15.39
N LEU A 155 -13.83 -5.18 15.62
CA LEU A 155 -12.80 -5.20 14.56
C LEU A 155 -12.89 -6.51 13.75
N SER A 156 -13.32 -7.59 14.42
CA SER A 156 -13.59 -8.89 13.82
C SER A 156 -14.58 -8.81 12.65
N SER A 157 -15.66 -8.02 12.79
CA SER A 157 -16.69 -7.91 11.77
C SER A 157 -16.24 -7.18 10.50
N ARG A 158 -15.26 -6.28 10.65
CA ARG A 158 -14.73 -5.44 9.56
C ARG A 158 -13.52 -6.05 8.87
N MET A 159 -12.88 -7.04 9.51
CA MET A 159 -11.77 -7.77 8.92
C MET A 159 -12.27 -8.72 7.84
N GLN A 160 -11.79 -8.51 6.61
CA GLN A 160 -12.29 -9.25 5.45
C GLN A 160 -11.15 -9.70 4.54
N LEU A 161 -11.28 -10.94 4.05
CA LEU A 161 -10.41 -11.51 3.02
C LEU A 161 -11.11 -11.42 1.66
N GLN A 162 -10.73 -10.40 0.89
CA GLN A 162 -11.37 -10.06 -0.38
C GLN A 162 -10.46 -10.36 -1.58
N VAL A 163 -11.06 -10.75 -2.70
CA VAL A 163 -10.35 -10.92 -3.97
C VAL A 163 -10.31 -9.57 -4.69
N VAL A 164 -9.13 -9.16 -5.13
CA VAL A 164 -8.90 -7.84 -5.71
C VAL A 164 -8.48 -7.97 -7.16
N ARG A 165 -9.01 -7.11 -8.04
CA ARG A 165 -8.58 -7.06 -9.44
C ARG A 165 -7.29 -6.24 -9.57
N THR A 166 -6.18 -6.93 -9.81
CA THR A 166 -4.83 -6.35 -9.87
C THR A 166 -4.71 -5.11 -10.75
N ASN A 167 -5.18 -5.16 -12.00
CA ASN A 167 -5.08 -4.01 -12.91
C ASN A 167 -5.84 -2.76 -12.43
N MET A 168 -6.94 -2.92 -11.68
CA MET A 168 -7.68 -1.78 -11.15
C MET A 168 -7.09 -1.32 -9.81
N PHE A 169 -6.55 -2.25 -9.04
CA PHE A 169 -5.85 -1.97 -7.79
C PHE A 169 -4.54 -1.23 -8.02
N SER A 170 -3.79 -1.55 -9.09
CA SER A 170 -2.56 -0.85 -9.44
C SER A 170 -2.84 0.60 -9.82
N VAL A 171 -3.91 0.85 -10.57
CA VAL A 171 -4.38 2.20 -10.87
C VAL A 171 -4.77 2.92 -9.56
N ALA A 172 -5.52 2.27 -8.67
CA ALA A 172 -5.92 2.86 -7.39
C ALA A 172 -4.71 3.29 -6.54
N LEU A 173 -3.66 2.47 -6.46
CA LEU A 173 -2.41 2.81 -5.77
C LEU A 173 -1.74 4.05 -6.37
N ARG A 174 -1.65 4.14 -7.70
CA ARG A 174 -1.11 5.32 -8.38
C ARG A 174 -1.93 6.57 -8.07
N ILE A 175 -3.26 6.46 -8.01
CA ILE A 175 -4.11 7.60 -7.64
C ILE A 175 -3.79 8.04 -6.21
N VAL A 176 -3.74 7.11 -5.26
CA VAL A 176 -3.53 7.44 -3.84
C VAL A 176 -2.16 8.08 -3.59
N GLU A 177 -1.14 7.70 -4.34
CA GLU A 177 0.22 8.22 -4.17
C GLU A 177 0.44 9.55 -4.92
N PHE A 178 0.02 9.66 -6.18
CA PHE A 178 0.34 10.81 -7.02
C PHE A 178 -0.76 11.89 -7.06
N HIS A 179 -2.00 11.56 -6.70
CA HIS A 179 -3.11 12.52 -6.75
C HIS A 179 -3.49 13.02 -5.36
N SER A 180 -3.13 14.28 -5.07
CA SER A 180 -3.51 14.98 -3.84
C SER A 180 -4.60 16.04 -4.12
N PRO A 181 -5.87 15.81 -3.71
CA PRO A 181 -6.97 16.75 -3.98
C PRO A 181 -6.91 18.04 -3.16
N HIS A 182 -6.04 18.12 -2.15
CA HIS A 182 -5.86 19.32 -1.32
C HIS A 182 -4.99 20.38 -2.02
N VAL A 183 -4.00 19.97 -2.81
CA VAL A 183 -3.09 20.89 -3.52
C VAL A 183 -3.85 21.75 -4.54
N SER A 184 -4.87 21.18 -5.18
CA SER A 184 -5.75 21.88 -6.11
C SER A 184 -6.66 22.93 -5.46
N LYS A 185 -6.80 22.95 -4.12
CA LYS A 185 -7.60 23.96 -3.41
C LYS A 185 -6.78 25.15 -2.92
N THR A 186 -5.45 25.01 -2.83
CA THR A 186 -4.56 25.98 -2.17
C THR A 186 -3.83 26.90 -3.15
N SER A 187 -3.72 26.55 -4.44
CA SER A 187 -3.17 27.48 -5.43
C SER A 187 -4.19 28.57 -5.78
N LEU A 188 -3.80 29.84 -5.63
CA LEU A 188 -4.63 31.02 -5.89
C LEU A 188 -5.14 31.08 -7.35
N SER A 189 -4.41 30.50 -8.32
CA SER A 189 -4.89 30.37 -9.70
C SER A 189 -5.90 29.23 -9.90
N ALA A 190 -5.89 28.22 -9.02
CA ALA A 190 -6.90 27.16 -9.03
C ALA A 190 -8.18 27.58 -8.31
N GLN A 191 -8.17 28.55 -7.38
CA GLN A 191 -9.41 28.97 -6.70
C GLN A 191 -10.44 29.64 -7.61
N VAL A 192 -9.99 30.33 -8.66
CA VAL A 192 -10.87 30.89 -9.70
C VAL A 192 -11.40 29.79 -10.65
N ALA A 193 -10.65 28.69 -10.81
CA ALA A 193 -11.05 27.51 -11.59
C ALA A 193 -11.78 26.41 -10.77
N SER A 194 -11.69 26.44 -9.44
CA SER A 194 -12.08 25.35 -8.55
C SER A 194 -13.52 25.41 -8.07
N GLN A 195 -14.28 26.47 -8.37
CA GLN A 195 -15.72 26.48 -8.07
C GLN A 195 -16.50 25.42 -8.87
N GLY A 196 -15.88 24.78 -9.89
CA GLY A 196 -16.49 23.70 -10.66
C GLY A 196 -15.59 22.51 -10.98
N GLN A 197 -14.32 22.46 -10.53
CA GLN A 197 -13.44 21.33 -10.84
C GLN A 197 -13.61 20.19 -9.82
N PRO A 198 -14.05 19.00 -10.25
CA PRO A 198 -14.43 17.95 -9.33
C PRO A 198 -13.17 17.21 -8.82
N ALA A 199 -12.72 17.51 -7.60
CA ALA A 199 -11.56 16.91 -6.94
C ALA A 199 -11.80 15.47 -6.45
N HIS A 200 -12.31 14.60 -7.32
CA HIS A 200 -12.54 13.18 -7.05
C HIS A 200 -11.56 12.30 -7.82
N ASP A 201 -11.41 11.05 -7.39
CA ASP A 201 -10.41 10.11 -7.91
C ASP A 201 -10.54 9.75 -9.39
N LEU A 202 -11.72 9.95 -9.99
CA LEU A 202 -11.98 9.69 -11.41
C LEU A 202 -11.99 10.97 -12.26
N SER A 203 -11.57 12.09 -11.70
CA SER A 203 -11.50 13.38 -12.40
C SER A 203 -10.46 13.36 -13.52
N LYS A 204 -10.60 14.31 -14.45
CA LYS A 204 -9.57 14.55 -15.50
C LYS A 204 -8.22 14.91 -14.87
N LEU A 205 -8.24 15.69 -13.78
CA LEU A 205 -7.04 16.05 -13.02
C LEU A 205 -6.33 14.84 -12.44
N ALA A 206 -7.07 13.89 -11.82
CA ALA A 206 -6.46 12.66 -11.31
C ALA A 206 -5.84 11.84 -12.45
N TYR A 207 -6.52 11.77 -13.59
CA TYR A 207 -6.02 11.04 -14.75
C TYR A 207 -4.74 11.66 -15.34
N GLU A 208 -4.71 12.98 -15.50
CA GLU A 208 -3.54 13.73 -15.98
C GLU A 208 -2.37 13.60 -15.01
N ALA A 209 -2.62 13.78 -13.70
CA ALA A 209 -1.60 13.62 -12.66
C ALA A 209 -0.95 12.23 -12.69
N ILE A 210 -1.74 11.17 -12.84
CA ILE A 210 -1.20 9.80 -12.92
C ILE A 210 -0.44 9.56 -14.23
N ARG A 211 -0.89 10.16 -15.34
CA ARG A 211 -0.27 10.00 -16.66
C ARG A 211 1.09 10.69 -16.72
N GLU A 212 1.20 11.86 -16.11
CA GLU A 212 2.40 12.71 -16.12
C GLU A 212 3.37 12.37 -14.99
N ALA A 213 2.89 11.72 -13.92
CA ALA A 213 3.73 11.27 -12.82
C ALA A 213 4.81 10.29 -13.31
N THR A 214 6.06 10.72 -13.18
CA THR A 214 7.22 9.82 -13.25
C THR A 214 7.26 9.03 -11.96
N VAL A 215 7.26 7.69 -12.06
CA VAL A 215 7.24 6.80 -10.89
C VAL A 215 8.65 6.78 -10.28
N PRO A 216 8.87 7.34 -9.08
CA PRO A 216 10.16 7.22 -8.42
C PRO A 216 10.37 5.77 -7.96
N ALA A 217 11.61 5.28 -7.98
CA ALA A 217 11.92 3.92 -7.54
C ALA A 217 11.59 3.69 -6.05
N ASP A 218 11.65 4.75 -5.26
CA ASP A 218 11.38 4.72 -3.81
C ASP A 218 9.88 4.79 -3.47
N SER A 219 9.01 4.97 -4.48
CA SER A 219 7.56 5.06 -4.28
C SER A 219 6.97 3.75 -3.76
N ALA A 220 5.91 3.87 -2.97
CA ALA A 220 5.17 2.73 -2.47
C ALA A 220 4.60 1.89 -3.65
N PHE A 221 4.16 2.57 -4.70
CA PHE A 221 3.71 1.90 -5.90
C PHE A 221 4.83 1.08 -6.58
N ALA A 222 6.05 1.63 -6.72
CA ALA A 222 7.15 0.94 -7.38
C ALA A 222 7.58 -0.34 -6.65
N GLN A 223 7.63 -0.29 -5.31
CA GLN A 223 8.00 -1.45 -4.48
C GLN A 223 6.92 -2.54 -4.49
N LEU A 224 5.63 -2.16 -4.56
CA LEU A 224 4.52 -3.10 -4.51
C LEU A 224 4.10 -3.63 -5.90
N GLN A 225 4.45 -2.94 -6.98
CA GLN A 225 4.12 -3.33 -8.35
C GLN A 225 4.66 -4.73 -8.74
N PRO A 226 5.90 -5.14 -8.41
CA PRO A 226 6.40 -6.50 -8.65
C PRO A 226 5.59 -7.57 -7.92
N LEU A 227 5.09 -7.26 -6.73
CA LEU A 227 4.25 -8.15 -5.92
C LEU A 227 2.83 -8.29 -6.50
N MET A 228 2.46 -7.41 -7.44
CA MET A 228 1.14 -7.31 -8.02
C MET A 228 0.92 -8.11 -9.32
N VAL A 229 1.73 -9.15 -9.56
CA VAL A 229 1.64 -9.99 -10.75
C VAL A 229 0.75 -11.21 -10.50
N GLY A 230 -0.31 -11.37 -11.30
CA GLY A 230 -1.24 -12.50 -11.22
C GLY A 230 -2.53 -12.20 -10.45
N PRO A 231 -3.27 -13.25 -10.02
CA PRO A 231 -4.47 -13.11 -9.19
C PRO A 231 -4.14 -12.90 -7.70
N ILE A 232 -4.72 -11.86 -7.09
CA ILE A 232 -4.38 -11.40 -5.74
C ILE A 232 -5.63 -11.24 -4.88
N ALA A 233 -5.51 -11.64 -3.62
CA ALA A 233 -6.45 -11.41 -2.55
C ALA A 233 -5.80 -10.50 -1.51
N ALA A 234 -6.58 -9.58 -0.96
CA ALA A 234 -6.16 -8.69 0.09
C ALA A 234 -6.89 -9.05 1.39
N LEU A 235 -6.13 -9.27 2.45
CA LEU A 235 -6.67 -9.27 3.81
C LEU A 235 -6.63 -7.85 4.35
N VAL A 236 -7.80 -7.30 4.64
CA VAL A 236 -7.96 -5.90 5.02
C VAL A 236 -8.25 -5.81 6.50
N LEU A 237 -7.45 -5.00 7.20
CA LEU A 237 -7.63 -4.68 8.60
C LEU A 237 -7.81 -3.16 8.76
N PRO A 238 -8.93 -2.70 9.36
CA PRO A 238 -9.21 -1.27 9.50
C PRO A 238 -8.35 -0.58 10.57
N ALA A 239 -7.67 -1.33 11.43
CA ALA A 239 -6.76 -0.81 12.44
C ALA A 239 -5.52 -1.70 12.53
N VAL A 240 -4.37 -1.12 12.87
CA VAL A 240 -3.12 -1.88 13.09
C VAL A 240 -3.21 -2.57 14.45
N SER A 241 -3.57 -3.85 14.45
CA SER A 241 -3.59 -4.67 15.65
C SER A 241 -2.71 -5.92 15.45
N PRO A 242 -1.50 -5.94 16.03
CA PRO A 242 -0.60 -7.09 15.95
C PRO A 242 -1.24 -8.40 16.45
N ALA A 243 -2.12 -8.34 17.46
CA ALA A 243 -2.82 -9.52 17.97
C ALA A 243 -3.76 -10.16 16.92
N HIS A 244 -4.51 -9.34 16.18
CA HIS A 244 -5.40 -9.82 15.12
C HIS A 244 -4.61 -10.28 13.89
N LEU A 245 -3.49 -9.59 13.60
CA LEU A 245 -2.55 -9.96 12.56
C LEU A 245 -1.91 -11.34 12.86
N ALA A 246 -1.42 -11.56 14.08
CA ALA A 246 -0.84 -12.82 14.52
C ALA A 246 -1.86 -13.97 14.39
N ALA A 247 -3.10 -13.76 14.86
CA ALA A 247 -4.16 -14.74 14.70
C ALA A 247 -4.44 -15.06 13.22
N ALA A 248 -4.44 -14.06 12.35
CA ALA A 248 -4.60 -14.27 10.92
C ALA A 248 -3.43 -15.06 10.29
N LEU A 249 -2.17 -14.74 10.65
CA LEU A 249 -0.99 -15.44 10.14
C LEU A 249 -0.93 -16.89 10.61
N THR A 250 -1.38 -17.20 11.84
CA THR A 250 -1.43 -18.60 12.32
C THR A 250 -2.31 -19.50 11.46
N ILE A 251 -3.29 -18.92 10.74
CA ILE A 251 -4.15 -19.66 9.81
C ILE A 251 -3.62 -19.59 8.39
N LEU A 252 -3.34 -18.38 7.88
CA LEU A 252 -3.09 -18.16 6.46
C LEU A 252 -1.68 -18.54 6.04
N SER A 253 -0.69 -18.32 6.89
CA SER A 253 0.72 -18.59 6.61
C SER A 253 1.45 -18.97 7.90
N PRO A 254 1.22 -20.19 8.41
CA PRO A 254 1.84 -20.63 9.66
C PRO A 254 3.37 -20.72 9.48
N VAL A 255 4.10 -20.06 10.38
CA VAL A 255 5.57 -20.12 10.45
C VAL A 255 5.94 -20.86 11.72
N PRO A 256 6.59 -22.03 11.65
CA PRO A 256 6.93 -22.80 12.84
C PRO A 256 7.82 -21.97 13.77
N GLY A 257 7.49 -21.96 15.07
CA GLY A 257 8.17 -21.17 16.09
C GLY A 257 7.48 -19.85 16.42
N VAL A 258 7.24 -18.99 15.43
CA VAL A 258 6.66 -17.66 15.65
C VAL A 258 5.12 -17.70 15.63
N PHE A 259 4.54 -18.33 14.60
CA PHE A 259 3.10 -18.45 14.42
C PHE A 259 2.73 -19.93 14.23
N PRO A 260 2.58 -20.70 15.31
CA PRO A 260 2.24 -22.12 15.20
C PRO A 260 0.85 -22.30 14.62
N ALA A 261 0.72 -23.27 13.71
CA ALA A 261 -0.59 -23.68 13.19
C ALA A 261 -1.49 -24.16 14.35
N PRO A 262 -2.81 -23.90 14.28
CA PRO A 262 -3.70 -24.23 15.37
C PRO A 262 -3.85 -25.75 15.53
N THR A 263 -3.86 -26.20 16.79
CA THR A 263 -3.90 -27.63 17.12
C THR A 263 -5.24 -28.25 16.71
N ARG A 264 -5.22 -29.55 16.36
CA ARG A 264 -6.41 -30.31 15.95
C ARG A 264 -7.54 -30.25 16.98
N LYS A 265 -7.20 -30.15 18.27
CA LYS A 265 -8.15 -30.05 19.37
C LYS A 265 -8.85 -28.68 19.43
N LYS A 266 -8.12 -27.58 19.17
CA LYS A 266 -8.65 -26.22 19.22
C LYS A 266 -9.50 -25.88 17.99
N SER A 267 -9.06 -26.31 16.81
CA SER A 267 -9.77 -26.07 15.54
C SER A 267 -9.73 -27.33 14.65
N PRO A 268 -10.73 -28.23 14.77
CA PRO A 268 -10.81 -29.40 13.90
C PRO A 268 -11.03 -29.01 12.42
N GLY A 269 -11.76 -27.91 12.17
CA GLY A 269 -12.08 -27.42 10.82
C GLY A 269 -10.87 -26.92 10.01
N TYR A 270 -9.77 -26.56 10.67
CA TYR A 270 -8.51 -26.22 10.01
C TYR A 270 -7.85 -27.44 9.34
N HIS A 271 -8.09 -28.64 9.90
CA HIS A 271 -7.52 -29.90 9.42
C HIS A 271 -8.44 -30.65 8.45
N ASP A 272 -9.50 -30.00 7.99
CA ASP A 272 -10.35 -30.48 6.91
C ASP A 272 -9.56 -30.41 5.57
N PRO A 273 -9.55 -31.47 4.74
CA PRO A 273 -8.90 -31.44 3.43
C PRO A 273 -9.33 -30.24 2.56
N ILE A 274 -10.58 -29.79 2.66
CA ILE A 274 -11.06 -28.62 1.90
C ILE A 274 -10.32 -27.35 2.33
N CYS A 275 -10.13 -27.16 3.64
CA CYS A 275 -9.43 -26.00 4.18
C CYS A 275 -7.94 -26.06 3.85
N GLN A 276 -7.30 -27.22 4.06
CA GLN A 276 -5.87 -27.41 3.77
C GLN A 276 -5.54 -27.22 2.29
N ASN A 277 -6.38 -27.73 1.39
CA ASN A 277 -6.22 -27.51 -0.05
C ASN A 277 -6.36 -26.03 -0.42
N GLY A 278 -7.28 -25.31 0.24
CA GLY A 278 -7.41 -23.86 0.08
C GLY A 278 -6.19 -23.08 0.56
N LEU A 279 -5.67 -23.43 1.75
CA LEU A 279 -4.49 -22.78 2.32
C LEU A 279 -3.21 -23.04 1.51
N ALA A 280 -3.03 -24.25 0.99
CA ALA A 280 -1.89 -24.59 0.13
C ALA A 280 -1.84 -23.76 -1.18
N LYS A 281 -2.99 -23.21 -1.62
CA LYS A 281 -3.12 -22.37 -2.82
C LYS A 281 -2.95 -20.87 -2.52
N LEU A 282 -2.85 -20.48 -1.25
CA LEU A 282 -2.68 -19.10 -0.80
C LEU A 282 -1.21 -18.89 -0.41
N LEU A 283 -0.57 -17.95 -1.08
CA LEU A 283 0.81 -17.56 -0.80
C LEU A 283 0.84 -16.12 -0.29
N LEU A 284 1.37 -15.90 0.91
CA LEU A 284 1.64 -14.55 1.41
C LEU A 284 2.80 -13.94 0.63
N VAL A 285 2.54 -12.84 -0.07
CA VAL A 285 3.57 -12.15 -0.87
C VAL A 285 4.19 -11.01 -0.05
N GLY A 286 3.35 -10.24 0.63
CA GLY A 286 3.78 -9.10 1.44
C GLY A 286 2.60 -8.33 1.99
N GLY A 287 2.84 -7.15 2.54
CA GLY A 287 1.80 -6.30 3.11
C GLY A 287 2.13 -4.83 3.01
N ARG A 288 1.09 -4.01 3.05
CA ARG A 288 1.15 -2.57 3.24
C ARG A 288 0.72 -2.27 4.66
N ILE A 289 1.58 -1.58 5.42
CA ILE A 289 1.34 -1.19 6.80
C ILE A 289 1.65 0.31 6.90
N GLU A 290 0.63 1.11 7.20
CA GLU A 290 0.70 2.58 7.37
C GLU A 290 1.36 3.33 6.20
N GLY A 291 1.20 2.80 4.97
CA GLY A 291 1.79 3.38 3.76
C GLY A 291 3.19 2.88 3.44
N GLN A 292 3.82 2.13 4.33
CA GLN A 292 5.07 1.41 4.09
C GLN A 292 4.79 0.00 3.60
N ILE A 293 5.73 -0.56 2.84
CA ILE A 293 5.63 -1.92 2.29
C ILE A 293 6.56 -2.83 3.04
N PHE A 294 6.03 -3.98 3.38
CA PHE A 294 6.73 -5.00 4.14
C PHE A 294 6.68 -6.32 3.39
N ASP A 295 7.83 -6.96 3.29
CA ASP A 295 7.94 -8.34 2.85
C ASP A 295 7.36 -9.30 3.89
N GLN A 296 7.26 -10.58 3.53
CA GLN A 296 6.81 -11.64 4.45
C GLN A 296 7.55 -11.62 5.79
N ALA A 297 8.87 -11.40 5.79
CA ALA A 297 9.68 -11.31 7.00
C ALA A 297 9.28 -10.10 7.87
N GLY A 298 9.03 -8.95 7.24
CA GLY A 298 8.59 -7.74 7.92
C GLY A 298 7.19 -7.89 8.52
N VAL A 299 6.27 -8.50 7.78
CA VAL A 299 4.92 -8.81 8.27
C VAL A 299 4.98 -9.75 9.48
N ASN A 300 5.85 -10.77 9.44
CA ASN A 300 6.05 -11.68 10.57
C ASN A 300 6.63 -10.97 11.79
N TRP A 301 7.54 -10.01 11.60
CA TRP A 301 8.07 -9.18 12.68
C TRP A 301 6.97 -8.32 13.32
N VAL A 302 6.13 -7.65 12.53
CA VAL A 302 5.02 -6.83 13.06
C VAL A 302 3.99 -7.70 13.81
N GLY A 303 3.70 -8.90 13.30
CA GLY A 303 2.82 -9.85 14.00
C GLY A 303 3.42 -10.41 15.29
N GLY A 304 4.75 -10.42 15.41
CA GLY A 304 5.47 -10.92 16.59
C GLY A 304 5.54 -9.94 17.75
N ILE A 305 5.12 -8.68 17.54
CA ILE A 305 5.12 -7.64 18.59
C ILE A 305 4.09 -8.01 19.65
N GLN A 306 4.58 -8.44 20.82
CA GLN A 306 3.74 -8.69 21.98
C GLN A 306 3.24 -7.36 22.58
N GLY A 307 1.97 -7.31 23.00
CA GLY A 307 1.40 -6.13 23.65
C GLY A 307 0.97 -5.00 22.71
N GLY A 308 1.06 -5.18 21.37
CA GLY A 308 0.56 -4.19 20.41
C GLY A 308 1.25 -2.82 20.52
N VAL A 309 0.49 -1.74 20.37
CA VAL A 309 0.99 -0.36 20.53
C VAL A 309 1.52 -0.09 21.94
N ASP A 310 0.95 -0.75 22.95
CA ASP A 310 1.40 -0.58 24.34
C ASP A 310 2.73 -1.29 24.58
N GLY A 311 3.00 -2.38 23.87
CA GLY A 311 4.31 -3.04 23.85
C GLY A 311 5.41 -2.16 23.25
N LEU A 312 5.14 -1.49 22.13
CA LEU A 312 6.09 -0.53 21.54
C LEU A 312 6.32 0.68 22.44
N ARG A 313 5.25 1.19 23.07
CA ARG A 313 5.37 2.28 24.05
C ARG A 313 6.18 1.83 25.26
N ALA A 314 5.98 0.61 25.76
CA ALA A 314 6.77 0.05 26.85
C ALA A 314 8.23 -0.12 26.45
N GLN A 315 8.53 -0.57 25.23
CA GLN A 315 9.89 -0.66 24.73
C GLN A 315 10.55 0.72 24.66
N LEU A 316 9.84 1.74 24.18
CA LEU A 316 10.35 3.12 24.19
C LEU A 316 10.62 3.62 25.61
N ILE A 317 9.67 3.42 26.54
CA ILE A 317 9.85 3.77 27.96
C ILE A 317 11.05 3.02 28.54
N ASN A 318 11.24 1.74 28.22
CA ASN A 318 12.38 0.96 28.69
C ASN A 318 13.71 1.45 28.10
N THR A 319 13.76 1.86 26.82
CA THR A 319 14.97 2.45 26.24
C THR A 319 15.32 3.80 26.87
N LEU A 320 14.30 4.62 27.17
CA LEU A 320 14.46 5.90 27.87
C LEU A 320 14.89 5.69 29.33
N GLN A 321 14.27 4.76 30.05
CA GLN A 321 14.64 4.40 31.41
C GLN A 321 16.04 3.78 31.47
N GLY A 322 16.40 2.93 30.51
CA GLY A 322 17.74 2.35 30.39
C GLY A 322 18.83 3.40 30.16
N ALA A 323 18.56 4.43 29.36
CA ALA A 323 19.49 5.55 29.20
C ALA A 323 19.68 6.34 30.50
N GLY A 324 18.61 6.57 31.28
CA GLY A 324 18.69 7.22 32.58
C GLY A 324 19.41 6.39 33.65
N LEU A 325 19.14 5.07 33.68
CA LEU A 325 19.84 4.13 34.56
C LEU A 325 21.32 4.05 34.21
N GLY A 326 21.69 4.04 32.93
CA GLY A 326 23.09 3.98 32.50
C GLY A 326 23.95 5.15 33.00
N ILE A 327 23.39 6.38 33.08
CA ILE A 327 24.10 7.54 33.65
C ILE A 327 24.28 7.38 35.17
N THR A 328 23.25 6.88 35.85
CA THR A 328 23.30 6.66 37.29
C THR A 328 24.27 5.54 37.66
N GLU A 329 24.26 4.44 36.89
CA GLU A 329 25.22 3.34 37.03
C GLU A 329 26.64 3.78 36.73
N ALA A 330 26.86 4.67 35.77
CA ALA A 330 28.19 5.22 35.51
C ALA A 330 28.71 6.05 36.70
N LEU A 331 27.84 6.87 37.31
CA LEU A 331 28.21 7.67 38.49
C LEU A 331 28.40 6.80 39.74
N GLU A 332 27.53 5.81 39.93
CA GLU A 332 27.62 4.84 41.03
C GLU A 332 28.80 3.88 40.85
N GLY A 333 29.17 3.53 39.62
CA GLY A 333 30.35 2.72 39.31
C GLY A 333 31.62 3.42 39.78
N GLY A 334 31.71 4.74 39.60
CA GLY A 334 32.79 5.56 40.15
C GLY A 334 32.86 5.48 41.68
N SER A 335 31.73 5.67 42.39
CA SER A 335 31.71 5.63 43.86
C SER A 335 32.01 4.23 44.42
N ARG A 336 31.43 3.17 43.82
CA ARG A 336 31.71 1.78 44.18
C ARG A 336 33.16 1.39 43.93
N SER A 337 33.77 1.86 42.84
CA SER A 337 35.19 1.57 42.53
C SER A 337 36.14 2.15 43.57
N ILE A 338 35.88 3.39 44.03
CA ILE A 338 36.66 4.05 45.09
C ILE A 338 36.44 3.32 46.43
N TRP A 339 35.19 2.98 46.74
CA TRP A 339 34.86 2.24 47.96
C TRP A 339 35.56 0.88 48.00
N LEU A 340 35.55 0.12 46.90
CA LEU A 340 36.24 -1.17 46.79
C LEU A 340 37.77 -1.01 46.92
N ALA A 341 38.36 0.05 46.37
CA ALA A 341 39.79 0.32 46.51
C ALA A 341 40.19 0.64 47.97
N LEU A 342 39.37 1.41 48.69
CA LEU A 342 39.60 1.73 50.10
C LEU A 342 39.44 0.50 50.99
N GLU A 343 38.38 -0.29 50.77
CA GLU A 343 38.15 -1.53 51.53
C GLU A 343 39.25 -2.57 51.23
N GLY A 344 39.71 -2.67 49.97
CA GLY A 344 40.84 -3.51 49.60
C GLY A 344 42.13 -3.11 50.33
N ARG A 345 42.41 -1.81 50.46
CA ARG A 345 43.57 -1.32 51.23
C ARG A 345 43.42 -1.59 52.72
N ARG A 346 42.22 -1.42 53.27
CA ARG A 346 41.93 -1.76 54.67
C ARG A 346 42.23 -3.23 54.94
N LEU A 347 41.70 -4.14 54.12
CA LEU A 347 41.93 -5.59 54.26
C LEU A 347 43.42 -5.95 54.15
N GLN A 348 44.18 -5.29 53.27
CA GLN A 348 45.63 -5.52 53.18
C GLN A 348 46.38 -5.11 54.45
N LEU A 349 45.98 -4.01 55.09
CA LEU A 349 46.55 -3.59 56.36
C LEU A 349 46.16 -4.55 57.49
N ASP A 350 44.91 -4.99 57.52
CA ASP A 350 44.42 -5.93 58.53
C ASP A 350 45.14 -7.30 58.41
N CYS A 351 45.32 -7.84 57.19
CA CYS A 351 46.08 -9.08 56.96
C CYS A 351 47.60 -8.93 57.13
N GLY A 352 48.16 -7.73 56.92
CA GLY A 352 49.59 -7.46 57.11
C GLY A 352 49.99 -7.37 58.58
N ASN A 353 49.09 -6.86 59.43
CA ASN A 353 49.28 -6.82 60.87
C ASN A 353 49.32 -8.22 61.50
N GLU A 354 48.51 -9.16 61.03
CA GLU A 354 48.53 -10.55 61.54
C GLU A 354 49.83 -11.29 61.24
N LYS A 355 50.53 -10.98 60.14
CA LYS A 355 51.83 -11.59 59.80
C LYS A 355 53.03 -11.01 60.56
N SER A 356 52.86 -9.88 61.23
CA SER A 356 53.94 -9.22 61.98
C SER A 356 53.96 -9.59 63.47
N GLN A 357 52.97 -10.37 63.94
CA GLN A 357 52.85 -10.85 65.31
C GLN A 357 53.21 -12.35 65.48
N SER A 358 53.72 -13.00 64.42
CA SER A 358 54.39 -14.31 64.45
C SER A 358 55.88 -14.15 64.16
#